data_AF-A0AW07-F1
#
_entry.id   AF-A0AW07-F1
#
_cell.length_a   1.000
_cell.length_b   1.000
_cell.length_c   1.000
_cell.angle_alpha   90.00
_cell.angle_beta   90.00
_cell.angle_gamma   90.00
#
_symmetry.space_group_name_H-M   'P 1'
#
loop_
_entity.id
_entity.type
_entity.pdbx_description
1 polymer ?
#
loop_
_entity_poly.entity_id
_entity_poly.type
_entity_poly.pdbx_seq_one_letter_code
_entity_poly.pdbx_strand_id
1 'polypeptide(L)'
;MTLTIYTKPAGCFGCTKTKQKFTEAGVPFREVDVTTNQAAFEYITEELGYSQVPVVVYDKDGTENHWSGLNPGGIEQIIAIESHGTEA
;
A
#
# COMPACT_ATOMS: atom_id res chain seq x y z
N MET A 1 -6.05 11.51 1.61
CA MET A 1 -6.07 10.03 1.75
C MET A 1 -4.94 9.61 2.68
N THR A 2 -5.00 8.44 3.31
CA THR A 2 -3.80 7.81 3.89
C THR A 2 -3.45 6.57 3.08
N LEU A 3 -2.16 6.30 2.87
CA LEU A 3 -1.67 5.15 2.10
C LEU A 3 -0.53 4.47 2.84
N THR A 4 -0.70 3.20 3.16
CA THR A 4 0.32 2.37 3.81
C THR A 4 0.63 1.17 2.93
N ILE A 5 1.92 0.90 2.72
CA ILE A 5 2.42 -0.25 1.97
C ILE A 5 3.17 -1.14 2.96
N TYR A 6 2.60 -2.29 3.25
CA TYR A 6 3.22 -3.34 4.03
C TYR A 6 4.12 -4.17 3.13
N THR A 7 5.41 -4.22 3.45
CA THR A 7 6.48 -4.79 2.61
C THR A 7 7.32 -5.79 3.40
N LYS A 8 8.24 -6.43 2.68
CA LYS A 8 9.40 -7.13 3.26
C LYS A 8 10.68 -6.64 2.56
N PRO A 9 11.84 -6.65 3.22
CA PRO A 9 13.01 -5.90 2.78
C PRO A 9 13.73 -6.52 1.57
N ALA A 10 13.70 -7.85 1.41
CA ALA A 10 14.34 -8.54 0.30
C ALA A 10 13.38 -9.50 -0.43
N GLY A 11 13.64 -9.73 -1.72
CA GLY A 11 12.91 -10.72 -2.53
C GLY A 11 11.44 -10.37 -2.80
N CYS A 12 11.10 -9.08 -2.88
CA CYS A 12 9.75 -8.62 -3.18
C CYS A 12 9.73 -7.65 -4.37
N PHE A 13 9.74 -8.18 -5.59
CA PHE A 13 9.66 -7.36 -6.81
C PHE A 13 8.40 -6.48 -6.84
N GLY A 14 7.26 -7.04 -6.40
CA GLY A 14 5.99 -6.30 -6.30
C GLY A 14 6.10 -5.10 -5.37
N CYS A 15 6.72 -5.26 -4.20
CA CYS A 15 6.93 -4.17 -3.23
C CYS A 15 7.74 -3.03 -3.87
N THR A 16 8.86 -3.36 -4.51
CA THR A 16 9.71 -2.37 -5.18
C THR A 16 8.95 -1.63 -6.28
N LYS A 17 8.18 -2.35 -7.12
CA LYS A 17 7.43 -1.74 -8.22
C LYS A 17 6.27 -0.85 -7.75
N THR A 18 5.50 -1.29 -6.77
CA THR A 18 4.43 -0.48 -6.18
C THR A 18 4.98 0.82 -5.60
N LYS A 19 6.03 0.75 -4.77
CA LYS A 19 6.69 1.94 -4.20
C LYS A 19 7.24 2.86 -5.28
N GLN A 20 7.95 2.30 -6.26
CA GLN A 20 8.50 3.06 -7.38
C GLN A 20 7.39 3.87 -8.09
N LYS A 21 6.27 3.23 -8.42
CA LYS A 21 5.16 3.90 -9.12
C LYS A 21 4.54 5.04 -8.32
N PHE A 22 4.33 4.85 -7.02
CA PHE A 22 3.82 5.92 -6.17
C PHE A 22 4.84 7.06 -5.99
N THR A 23 6.13 6.75 -5.82
CA THR A 23 7.19 7.78 -5.79
C THR A 23 7.26 8.56 -7.11
N GLU A 24 7.22 7.88 -8.26
CA GLU A 24 7.23 8.53 -9.59
C GLU A 24 6.02 9.44 -9.81
N ALA A 25 4.86 9.08 -9.25
CA ALA A 25 3.63 9.86 -9.32
C ALA A 25 3.50 10.93 -8.21
N GLY A 26 4.48 11.03 -7.30
CA GLY A 26 4.42 11.98 -6.18
C GLY A 26 3.38 11.64 -5.10
N VAL A 27 2.87 10.41 -5.08
CA VAL A 27 1.89 9.93 -4.09
C VAL A 27 2.62 9.63 -2.77
N PRO A 28 2.30 10.33 -1.68
CA PRO A 28 2.90 10.05 -0.38
C PRO A 28 2.39 8.71 0.17
N PHE A 29 3.29 7.90 0.71
CA PHE A 29 2.94 6.64 1.37
C PHE A 29 3.82 6.38 2.58
N ARG A 30 3.27 5.63 3.54
CA ARG A 30 4.03 5.02 4.63
C ARG A 30 4.46 3.62 4.22
N GLU A 31 5.74 3.31 4.33
CA GLU A 31 6.22 1.93 4.24
C GLU A 31 6.30 1.29 5.63
N VAL A 32 5.86 0.03 5.74
CA VAL A 32 5.97 -0.76 6.97
C VAL A 32 6.55 -2.13 6.64
N ASP A 33 7.73 -2.43 7.18
CA ASP A 33 8.34 -3.75 7.08
C ASP A 33 7.69 -4.72 8.08
N VAL A 34 6.96 -5.72 7.56
CA VAL A 34 6.26 -6.71 8.40
C VAL A 34 7.22 -7.71 9.03
N THR A 35 8.45 -7.84 8.54
CA THR A 35 9.43 -8.79 9.09
C THR A 35 10.02 -8.31 10.42
N THR A 36 9.93 -7.02 10.71
CA THR A 36 10.42 -6.40 11.95
C THR A 36 9.31 -5.81 12.81
N ASN A 37 8.06 -5.87 12.36
CA ASN A 37 6.91 -5.32 13.06
C ASN A 37 5.81 -6.38 13.20
N GLN A 38 5.78 -7.02 14.38
CA GLN A 38 4.84 -8.09 14.68
C GLN A 38 3.39 -7.63 14.53
N ALA A 39 3.02 -6.46 15.06
CA ALA A 39 1.65 -5.96 14.96
C ALA A 39 1.22 -5.71 13.51
N ALA A 40 2.15 -5.27 12.65
CA ALA A 40 1.86 -5.12 11.22
C ALA A 40 1.71 -6.48 10.51
N PHE A 41 2.49 -7.48 10.91
CA PHE A 41 2.35 -8.85 10.42
C PHE A 41 1.00 -9.44 10.79
N GLU A 42 0.64 -9.41 12.08
CA GLU A 42 -0.65 -9.88 12.61
C GLU A 42 -1.82 -9.18 11.92
N TYR A 43 -1.77 -7.86 11.77
CA TYR A 43 -2.79 -7.10 11.05
C TYR A 43 -2.97 -7.60 9.61
N ILE A 44 -1.90 -7.79 8.83
CA ILE A 44 -2.06 -8.25 7.44
C ILE A 44 -2.47 -9.72 7.33
N THR A 45 -2.06 -10.59 8.27
CA THR A 45 -2.31 -12.03 8.18
C THR A 45 -3.61 -12.47 8.85
N GLU A 46 -3.90 -11.93 10.03
CA GLU A 46 -5.01 -12.37 10.87
C GLU A 46 -6.26 -11.52 10.62
N GLU A 47 -6.10 -10.19 10.55
CA GLU A 47 -7.25 -9.29 10.36
C GLU A 47 -7.62 -9.19 8.88
N LEU A 48 -6.64 -8.96 7.99
CA LEU A 48 -6.90 -8.83 6.54
C LEU A 48 -6.85 -10.16 5.77
N GLY A 49 -6.29 -11.23 6.36
CA GLY A 49 -6.26 -12.56 5.77
C GLY A 49 -5.25 -12.75 4.63
N TYR A 50 -4.26 -11.88 4.47
CA TYR A 50 -3.24 -11.98 3.42
C TYR A 50 -1.98 -12.71 3.85
N SER A 51 -1.44 -13.55 2.97
CA SER A 51 -0.20 -14.30 3.19
C SER A 51 0.97 -13.83 2.31
N GLN A 52 0.77 -12.76 1.53
CA GLN A 52 1.75 -12.22 0.60
C GLN A 52 1.86 -10.71 0.68
N VAL A 53 3.05 -10.20 0.35
CA VAL A 53 3.35 -8.76 0.23
C VAL A 53 3.67 -8.40 -1.23
N PRO A 54 3.46 -7.13 -1.66
CA PRO A 54 2.98 -6.01 -0.85
C PRO A 54 1.51 -6.15 -0.46
N VAL A 55 1.14 -5.68 0.73
CA VAL A 55 -0.26 -5.34 1.05
C VAL A 55 -0.35 -3.84 1.06
N VAL A 56 -1.26 -3.27 0.29
CA VAL A 56 -1.49 -1.83 0.26
C VAL A 56 -2.84 -1.58 0.90
N VAL A 57 -2.84 -0.69 1.89
CA VAL A 57 -4.02 -0.25 2.62
C VAL A 57 -4.15 1.25 2.45
N TYR A 58 -5.34 1.72 2.16
CA TYR A 58 -5.63 3.14 2.05
C TYR A 58 -6.98 3.49 2.65
N ASP A 59 -7.05 4.63 3.33
CA ASP A 59 -8.30 5.22 3.78
C ASP A 59 -8.72 6.33 2.82
N LYS A 60 -9.95 6.20 2.30
CA LYS A 60 -10.63 7.23 1.53
C LYS A 60 -11.98 7.50 2.16
N ASP A 61 -12.20 8.76 2.58
CA ASP A 61 -13.47 9.23 3.14
C ASP A 61 -13.96 8.38 4.34
N GLY A 62 -13.03 7.91 5.18
CA GLY A 62 -13.33 7.06 6.35
C GLY A 62 -13.65 5.60 6.01
N THR A 63 -13.40 5.18 4.78
CA THR A 63 -13.49 3.78 4.35
C THR A 63 -12.11 3.23 4.05
N GLU A 64 -11.70 2.24 4.85
CA GLU A 64 -10.48 1.48 4.60
C GLU A 64 -10.68 0.54 3.42
N ASN A 65 -9.74 0.57 2.48
CA ASN A 65 -9.68 -0.29 1.33
C ASN A 65 -8.27 -0.88 1.23
N HIS A 66 -8.17 -2.11 0.74
CA HIS A 66 -6.89 -2.79 0.67
C HIS A 66 -6.81 -3.81 -0.45
N TRP A 67 -5.58 -4.12 -0.86
CA TRP A 67 -5.28 -5.22 -1.77
C TRP A 67 -3.90 -5.82 -1.46
N SER A 68 -3.64 -7.02 -1.99
CA SER A 68 -2.32 -7.65 -1.93
C SER A 68 -1.74 -7.93 -3.32
N GLY A 69 -0.41 -8.02 -3.39
CA GLY A 69 0.34 -8.21 -4.63
C GLY A 69 0.52 -6.95 -5.47
N LEU A 70 1.26 -7.09 -6.58
CA LEU A 70 1.40 -6.02 -7.56
C LEU A 70 0.09 -5.88 -8.34
N ASN A 71 -0.60 -4.76 -8.15
CA ASN A 71 -1.89 -4.48 -8.78
C ASN A 71 -1.82 -3.15 -9.56
N PRO A 72 -1.57 -3.18 -10.87
CA PRO A 72 -1.48 -1.99 -11.69
C PRO A 72 -2.75 -1.12 -11.64
N GLY A 73 -3.94 -1.74 -11.69
CA GLY A 73 -5.21 -1.01 -11.64
C GLY A 73 -5.42 -0.29 -10.31
N GLY A 74 -5.10 -0.95 -9.18
CA GLY A 74 -5.14 -0.32 -7.86
C GLY A 74 -4.13 0.84 -7.73
N ILE A 75 -2.94 0.68 -8.29
CA ILE A 75 -1.93 1.75 -8.33
C ILE A 75 -2.44 2.95 -9.13
N GLU A 76 -2.95 2.73 -10.33
CA GLU A 76 -3.50 3.80 -11.19
C GLU A 76 -4.69 4.50 -10.53
N GLN A 77 -5.58 3.75 -9.88
CA GLN A 77 -6.71 4.30 -9.13
C GLN A 77 -6.25 5.23 -8.01
N ILE A 78 -5.24 4.84 -7.23
CA ILE A 78 -4.71 5.67 -6.15
C ILE A 78 -4.04 6.94 -6.68
N ILE A 79 -3.26 6.83 -7.76
CA ILE A 79 -2.64 7.99 -8.42
C ILE A 79 -3.72 8.98 -8.88
N ALA A 80 -4.81 8.48 -9.45
CA ALA A 80 -5.94 9.33 -9.82
C ALA A 80 -6.58 9.99 -8.59
N ILE A 81 -6.86 9.22 -7.52
CA ILE A 81 -7.48 9.74 -6.30
C ILE A 81 -6.66 10.89 -5.69
N GLU A 82 -5.34 10.73 -5.56
CA GLU A 82 -4.47 11.78 -5.01
C GLU A 82 -4.41 13.03 -5.91
N SER A 83 -4.38 12.83 -7.23
CA SER A 83 -4.34 13.94 -8.19
C SER A 83 -5.60 14.83 -8.12
N HIS A 84 -6.76 14.24 -7.81
CA HIS A 84 -8.03 14.95 -7.68
C HIS A 84 -8.29 15.51 -6.26
N GLY A 85 -7.47 15.16 -5.27
CA GLY A 85 -7.61 15.64 -3.89
C GLY A 85 -6.97 16.99 -3.58
N THR A 86 -6.27 17.61 -4.55
CA THR A 86 -5.55 18.89 -4.38
C THR A 86 -6.41 20.12 -4.73
N GLU A 87 -7.67 19.93 -5.12
CA GLU A 87 -8.62 21.02 -5.40
C GLU A 87 -9.51 21.28 -4.17
N ALA A 88 -8.96 21.99 -3.17
CA ALA A 88 -9.74 22.64 -2.11
C ALA A 88 -9.05 23.94 -1.66
#